data_AF-A0A6P5Y496-F1
#
_entry.id   AF-A0A6P5Y496-F1
#
_cell.length_a   1.000
_cell.length_b   1.000
_cell.length_c   1.000
_cell.angle_alpha   90.00
_cell.angle_beta   90.00
_cell.angle_gamma   90.00
#
_symmetry.space_group_name_H-M   'P 1'
#
loop_
_entity.id
_entity.type
_entity.pdbx_description
1 polymer ?
#
loop_
_entity_poly.entity_id
_entity_poly.type
_entity_poly.pdbx_seq_one_letter_code
_entity_poly.pdbx_strand_id
1 'polypeptide(L)'
;MDIRIAGQRVKIGWQMAFSIAAKCLPYREAMVTRGHRGSSSQGSCIGEMQLASDISVIISEILDPRTKNLLSMSKVSDYVLSNELVSMALAMVAEDRQINDVLEELFAEEGNELHIQQADLYLHEGEELSFYEIILQARQRREIVIGYRLGNAERAVINHPAKRERRRWSEKDVFVVITEKE
;
A
#
# COMPACT_ATOMS: atom_id res chain seq x y z
N MET A 1 15.01 14.19 20.34
CA MET A 1 13.76 14.69 20.93
C MET A 1 13.11 13.51 21.62
N ASP A 2 13.13 13.49 22.95
CA ASP A 2 12.55 12.41 23.75
C ASP A 2 11.08 12.75 24.05
N ILE A 3 10.15 12.05 23.39
CA ILE A 3 8.73 12.09 23.76
C ILE A 3 8.49 10.97 24.76
N ARG A 4 8.30 11.34 26.04
CA ARG A 4 7.95 10.40 27.11
C ARG A 4 6.43 10.22 27.14
N ILE A 5 5.94 9.06 26.76
CA ILE A 5 4.60 8.58 27.12
C ILE A 5 4.77 7.45 28.15
N ALA A 6 4.23 7.66 29.34
CA ALA A 6 4.01 6.68 30.40
C ALA A 6 5.11 5.61 30.62
N GLY A 7 6.24 6.00 31.24
CA GLY A 7 6.98 5.14 32.17
C GLY A 7 7.66 3.86 31.66
N GLN A 8 7.53 3.48 30.39
CA GLN A 8 8.26 2.36 29.81
C GLN A 8 8.97 2.78 28.53
N ARG A 9 10.26 2.45 28.45
CA ARG A 9 11.09 2.57 27.25
C ARG A 9 10.36 1.86 26.11
N VAL A 10 9.68 2.62 25.24
CA VAL A 10 9.30 2.15 23.90
C VAL A 10 10.61 1.78 23.23
N LYS A 11 10.93 0.49 23.26
CA LYS A 11 12.23 -0.05 22.88
C LYS A 11 12.52 0.46 21.47
N ILE A 12 13.73 0.98 21.36
CA ILE A 12 14.50 1.40 20.18
C ILE A 12 14.43 0.39 19.00
N GLY A 13 13.81 -0.79 19.17
CA GLY A 13 13.53 -1.75 18.10
C GLY A 13 12.57 -1.28 17.02
N TRP A 14 11.64 -0.36 17.31
CA TRP A 14 10.65 0.10 16.33
C TRP A 14 11.20 1.01 15.23
N GLN A 15 12.17 1.87 15.57
CA GLN A 15 12.86 2.70 14.58
C GLN A 15 13.70 1.86 13.61
N MET A 16 14.21 0.72 14.07
CA MET A 16 14.97 -0.23 13.25
C MET A 16 14.03 -1.12 12.40
N ALA A 17 12.93 -1.62 12.97
CA ALA A 17 11.99 -2.48 12.23
C ALA A 17 11.33 -1.74 11.05
N PHE A 18 10.87 -0.49 11.24
CA PHE A 18 10.34 0.31 10.13
C PHE A 18 11.41 0.69 9.09
N SER A 19 12.66 0.94 9.52
CA SER A 19 13.79 1.14 8.60
C SER A 19 14.11 -0.13 7.78
N ILE A 20 13.87 -1.32 8.33
CA ILE A 20 14.11 -2.60 7.67
C ILE A 20 12.96 -2.93 6.71
N ALA A 21 11.70 -2.70 7.10
CA ALA A 21 10.54 -2.88 6.20
C ALA A 21 10.62 -1.95 4.97
N ALA A 22 11.13 -0.72 5.13
CA ALA A 22 11.40 0.17 3.99
C ALA A 22 12.52 -0.34 3.05
N LYS A 23 13.40 -1.23 3.54
CA LYS A 23 14.46 -1.88 2.74
C LYS A 23 14.06 -3.24 2.18
N CYS A 24 13.04 -3.89 2.75
CA CYS A 24 12.54 -5.20 2.35
C CYS A 24 11.23 -5.07 1.56
N LEU A 25 11.25 -4.32 0.45
CA LEU A 25 10.24 -4.47 -0.60
C LEU A 25 10.75 -5.51 -1.61
N PRO A 26 9.89 -6.44 -2.08
CA PRO A 26 10.34 -7.56 -2.90
C PRO A 26 10.91 -7.08 -4.23
N TYR A 27 12.21 -7.30 -4.38
CA TYR A 27 12.94 -7.24 -5.64
C TYR A 27 12.42 -8.36 -6.54
N ARG A 28 11.52 -8.04 -7.49
CA ARG A 28 11.27 -8.92 -8.63
C ARG A 28 12.30 -8.62 -9.72
N GLU A 29 13.14 -9.61 -9.99
CA GLU A 29 14.12 -9.61 -11.06
C GLU A 29 13.46 -9.28 -12.41
N ALA A 30 13.81 -8.13 -12.98
CA ALA A 30 13.71 -7.90 -14.40
C ALA A 30 15.12 -8.06 -14.99
N MET A 31 15.39 -9.25 -15.54
CA MET A 31 16.52 -9.44 -16.44
C MET A 31 16.33 -8.51 -17.64
N VAL A 32 17.08 -7.41 -17.68
CA VAL A 32 17.26 -6.62 -18.90
C VAL A 32 18.74 -6.52 -19.21
N THR A 33 19.02 -6.96 -20.43
CA THR A 33 20.29 -7.22 -21.07
C THR A 33 21.22 -6.00 -21.07
N ARG A 34 22.50 -6.24 -20.74
CA ARG A 34 23.59 -5.25 -20.80
C ARG A 34 23.68 -4.59 -22.17
N GLY A 35 23.69 -3.25 -22.21
CA GLY A 35 24.01 -2.45 -23.37
C GLY A 35 24.64 -1.09 -23.04
N HIS A 36 25.97 -1.02 -23.11
CA HIS A 36 26.83 0.13 -23.48
C HIS A 36 26.66 1.55 -22.84
N ARG A 37 27.59 1.82 -21.91
CA ARG A 37 28.47 3.01 -21.74
C ARG A 37 28.23 4.27 -22.61
N GLY A 38 27.99 5.43 -21.98
CA GLY A 38 28.32 6.75 -22.56
C GLY A 38 27.67 8.01 -21.94
N SER A 39 28.49 8.82 -21.25
CA SER A 39 28.47 10.28 -21.04
C SER A 39 27.28 11.01 -20.36
N SER A 40 27.62 11.78 -19.33
CA SER A 40 26.78 12.71 -18.55
C SER A 40 26.05 13.77 -19.38
N SER A 41 24.78 13.94 -19.05
CA SER A 41 24.05 15.21 -19.08
C SER A 41 23.20 15.25 -17.80
N GLN A 42 23.09 16.42 -17.14
CA GLN A 42 22.27 16.60 -15.94
C GLN A 42 20.81 16.29 -16.30
N GLY A 43 20.38 15.05 -16.09
CA GLY A 43 18.98 14.67 -16.09
C GLY A 43 18.30 15.29 -14.89
N SER A 44 17.18 15.97 -15.11
CA SER A 44 16.27 16.27 -14.01
C SER A 44 15.83 14.94 -13.44
N CYS A 45 16.20 14.62 -12.20
CA CYS A 45 15.83 13.36 -11.53
C CYS A 45 14.31 13.11 -11.62
N ILE A 46 13.51 14.18 -11.66
CA ILE A 46 12.07 14.15 -11.88
C ILE A 46 11.69 13.59 -13.26
N GLY A 47 12.40 14.00 -14.32
CA GLY A 47 12.17 13.53 -15.68
C GLY A 47 12.59 12.07 -15.88
N GLU A 48 13.65 11.62 -15.18
CA GLU A 48 14.09 10.22 -15.21
C GLU A 48 13.12 9.30 -14.46
N MET A 49 12.56 9.75 -13.31
CA MET A 49 11.50 9.02 -12.61
C MET A 49 10.22 8.90 -13.44
N GLN A 50 9.85 9.95 -14.18
CA GLN A 50 8.66 9.96 -15.05
C GLN A 50 8.80 9.03 -16.27
N LEU A 51 10.02 8.77 -16.75
CA LEU A 51 10.26 7.86 -17.89
C LEU A 51 10.36 6.39 -17.46
N ALA A 52 10.82 6.12 -16.24
CA ALA A 52 10.89 4.76 -15.71
C ALA A 52 9.53 4.25 -15.14
N SER A 53 8.54 5.14 -14.94
CA SER A 53 7.21 4.78 -14.43
C SER A 53 6.34 3.97 -15.39
N ASP A 54 6.60 4.04 -16.70
CA ASP A 54 5.78 3.34 -17.71
C ASP A 54 6.06 1.82 -17.76
N ILE A 55 7.13 1.37 -17.09
CA ILE A 55 7.57 -0.03 -17.06
C ILE A 55 7.71 -0.54 -15.61
N SER A 56 7.90 0.35 -14.63
CA SER A 56 8.17 -0.02 -13.24
C SER A 56 7.57 0.96 -12.24
N VAL A 57 7.08 0.45 -11.10
CA VAL A 57 6.67 1.29 -9.97
C VAL A 57 7.92 1.74 -9.22
N ILE A 58 8.13 3.07 -9.11
CA ILE A 58 9.26 3.65 -8.38
C ILE A 58 8.75 4.18 -7.05
N ILE A 59 9.39 3.83 -5.94
CA ILE A 59 9.06 4.37 -4.62
C ILE A 59 10.29 5.08 -4.08
N SER A 60 10.14 6.34 -3.67
CA SER A 60 11.20 7.20 -3.13
C SER A 60 10.81 7.70 -1.73
N GLU A 61 11.74 7.57 -0.79
CA GLU A 61 11.56 8.08 0.57
C GLU A 61 11.93 9.56 0.65
N ILE A 62 11.02 10.39 1.18
CA ILE A 62 11.27 11.82 1.45
C ILE A 62 11.18 12.08 2.95
N LEU A 63 12.32 12.46 3.51
CA LEU A 63 12.46 12.74 4.94
C LEU A 63 12.05 14.17 5.33
N ASP A 64 12.13 15.14 4.42
CA ASP A 64 11.76 16.54 4.66
C ASP A 64 10.30 16.82 4.22
N PRO A 65 9.38 17.12 5.16
CA PRO A 65 8.00 17.47 4.84
C PRO A 65 7.86 18.69 3.92
N ARG A 66 8.82 19.63 3.94
CA ARG A 66 8.78 20.82 3.08
C ARG A 66 8.98 20.44 1.61
N THR A 67 9.91 19.53 1.32
CA THR A 67 10.15 19.00 -0.03
C THR A 67 8.93 18.25 -0.54
N LYS A 68 8.29 17.44 0.32
CA LYS A 68 7.02 16.75 -0.03
C LYS A 68 5.92 17.74 -0.40
N ASN A 69 5.71 18.78 0.40
CA ASN A 69 4.68 19.79 0.12
C ASN A 69 4.88 20.49 -1.22
N LEU A 70 6.14 20.75 -1.61
CA LEU A 70 6.47 21.29 -2.92
C LEU A 70 6.12 20.31 -4.07
N LEU A 71 6.29 19.02 -3.84
CA LEU A 71 6.00 17.95 -4.81
C LEU A 71 4.52 17.53 -4.83
N SER A 72 3.71 17.95 -3.85
CA SER A 72 2.30 17.56 -3.72
C SER A 72 1.42 17.96 -4.91
N MET A 73 1.83 18.99 -5.66
CA MET A 73 1.14 19.45 -6.89
C MET A 73 1.67 18.80 -8.17
N SER A 74 2.64 17.89 -8.06
CA SER A 74 3.27 17.18 -9.17
C SER A 74 2.77 15.73 -9.25
N LYS A 75 2.76 15.14 -10.46
CA LYS A 75 2.58 13.71 -10.70
C LYS A 75 3.63 12.82 -10.00
N VAL A 76 4.67 13.43 -9.44
CA VAL A 76 5.72 12.74 -8.67
C VAL A 76 5.27 12.40 -7.25
N SER A 77 4.20 13.02 -6.73
CA SER A 77 3.71 12.79 -5.37
C SER A 77 3.25 11.34 -5.11
N ASP A 78 2.80 10.63 -6.15
CA ASP A 78 2.38 9.21 -6.07
C ASP A 78 3.54 8.25 -5.75
N TYR A 79 4.78 8.71 -5.91
CA TYR A 79 6.00 7.91 -5.69
C TYR A 79 6.70 8.25 -4.37
N VAL A 80 6.11 9.10 -3.52
CA VAL A 80 6.75 9.61 -2.30
C VAL A 80 6.19 8.96 -1.05
N LEU A 81 7.03 8.18 -0.36
CA LEU A 81 6.77 7.73 1.01
C LEU A 81 7.35 8.76 1.99
N SER A 82 6.61 9.12 3.04
CA SER A 82 7.03 10.17 3.99
C SER A 82 6.89 9.74 5.44
N ASN A 83 7.62 10.40 6.32
CA ASN A 83 7.57 10.21 7.78
C ASN A 83 6.18 10.48 8.41
N GLU A 84 5.20 10.97 7.65
CA GLU A 84 3.81 11.08 8.10
C GLU A 84 3.17 9.72 8.38
N LEU A 85 3.52 8.66 7.63
CA LEU A 85 2.98 7.31 7.88
C LEU A 85 3.34 6.83 9.29
N VAL A 86 4.60 7.09 9.71
CA VAL A 86 5.07 6.79 11.06
C VAL A 86 4.30 7.61 12.09
N SER A 87 4.06 8.89 11.81
CA SER A 87 3.29 9.76 12.70
C SER A 87 1.83 9.30 12.86
N MET A 88 1.21 8.82 11.78
CA MET A 88 -0.14 8.24 11.81
C MET A 88 -0.19 6.94 12.60
N ALA A 89 0.76 6.01 12.37
CA ALA A 89 0.84 4.76 13.12
C ALA A 89 1.00 5.01 14.62
N LEU A 90 1.86 5.96 15.01
CA LEU A 90 2.02 6.36 16.41
C LEU A 90 0.74 6.95 17.01
N ALA A 91 0.00 7.77 16.24
CA ALA A 91 -1.28 8.31 16.70
C ALA A 91 -2.33 7.20 16.91
N MET A 92 -2.42 6.24 15.98
CA MET A 92 -3.33 5.09 16.09
C MET A 92 -3.05 4.27 17.34
N VAL A 93 -1.78 3.95 17.62
CA VAL A 93 -1.37 3.19 18.81
C VAL A 93 -1.53 4.00 20.10
N ALA A 94 -1.36 5.33 20.04
CA ALA A 94 -1.60 6.21 21.18
C ALA A 94 -3.08 6.27 21.55
N GLU A 95 -3.98 6.15 20.57
CA GLU A 95 -5.43 6.08 20.77
C GLU A 95 -5.86 4.71 21.33
N ASP A 96 -5.39 3.61 20.72
CA ASP A 96 -5.65 2.26 21.20
C ASP A 96 -4.39 1.38 21.06
N ARG A 97 -3.91 0.89 22.21
CA ARG A 97 -2.70 0.04 22.27
C ARG A 97 -2.89 -1.29 21.57
N GLN A 98 -4.11 -1.81 21.45
CA GLN A 98 -4.37 -3.09 20.78
C GLN A 98 -4.11 -3.00 19.26
N ILE A 99 -4.16 -1.80 18.69
CA ILE A 99 -3.84 -1.57 17.27
C ILE A 99 -2.38 -1.86 16.96
N ASN A 100 -1.50 -1.79 17.97
CA ASN A 100 -0.10 -2.15 17.81
C ASN A 100 0.06 -3.58 17.29
N ASP A 101 -0.65 -4.53 17.89
CA ASP A 101 -0.54 -5.95 17.55
C ASP A 101 -1.05 -6.20 16.11
N VAL A 102 -2.11 -5.49 15.70
CA VAL A 102 -2.65 -5.54 14.33
C VAL A 102 -1.66 -4.99 13.31
N LEU A 103 -1.02 -3.85 13.62
CA LEU A 103 -0.01 -3.26 12.74
C LEU A 103 1.27 -4.12 12.67
N GLU A 104 1.69 -4.73 13.79
CA GLU A 104 2.81 -5.67 13.81
C GLU A 104 2.55 -6.85 12.89
N GLU A 105 1.35 -7.45 12.95
CA GLU A 105 0.98 -8.58 12.09
C GLU A 105 0.95 -8.18 10.60
N LEU A 106 0.29 -7.07 10.26
CA LEU A 106 0.16 -6.63 8.86
C LEU A 106 1.50 -6.22 8.21
N PHE A 107 2.51 -5.84 9.01
CA PHE A 107 3.84 -5.50 8.51
C PHE A 107 4.88 -6.61 8.73
N ALA A 108 4.49 -7.74 9.32
CA ALA A 108 5.38 -8.87 9.51
C ALA A 108 5.69 -9.59 8.19
N GLU A 109 6.83 -10.28 8.15
CA GLU A 109 7.20 -11.14 7.03
C GLU A 109 6.30 -12.38 6.94
N GLU A 110 5.71 -12.80 8.05
CA GLU A 110 4.80 -13.96 8.14
C GLU A 110 3.42 -13.50 8.63
N GLY A 111 2.37 -14.23 8.25
CA GLY A 111 0.99 -13.97 8.71
C GLY A 111 0.10 -13.33 7.64
N ASN A 112 -0.87 -12.54 8.09
CA ASN A 112 -1.83 -11.86 7.22
C ASN A 112 -1.23 -10.59 6.62
N GLU A 113 -1.42 -10.41 5.31
CA GLU A 113 -1.04 -9.17 4.62
C GLU A 113 -2.15 -8.63 3.73
N LEU A 114 -1.97 -7.40 3.26
CA LEU A 114 -2.93 -6.72 2.40
C LEU A 114 -2.60 -6.98 0.93
N HIS A 115 -3.56 -7.55 0.20
CA HIS A 115 -3.47 -7.80 -1.23
C HIS A 115 -4.51 -7.03 -2.03
N ILE A 116 -4.17 -6.77 -3.29
CA ILE A 116 -5.11 -6.34 -4.33
C ILE A 116 -5.35 -7.54 -5.23
N GLN A 117 -6.59 -8.01 -5.25
CA GLN A 117 -7.01 -9.20 -6.01
C GLN A 117 -7.91 -8.80 -7.19
N GLN A 118 -7.79 -9.53 -8.29
CA GLN A 118 -8.64 -9.32 -9.46
C GLN A 118 -10.07 -9.80 -9.20
N ALA A 119 -11.06 -9.16 -9.85
CA ALA A 119 -12.47 -9.47 -9.61
C ALA A 119 -12.88 -10.86 -10.09
N ASP A 120 -12.22 -11.41 -11.11
CA ASP A 120 -12.47 -12.74 -11.68
C ASP A 120 -12.32 -13.89 -10.67
N LEU A 121 -11.60 -13.68 -9.57
CA LEU A 121 -11.47 -14.63 -8.46
C LEU A 121 -12.76 -14.81 -7.64
N TYR A 122 -13.68 -13.83 -7.71
CA TYR A 122 -14.90 -13.81 -6.91
C TYR A 122 -16.18 -13.84 -7.76
N LEU A 123 -16.17 -13.24 -8.94
CA LEU A 123 -17.37 -13.04 -9.75
C LEU A 123 -17.12 -13.18 -11.25
N HIS A 124 -18.20 -13.30 -12.01
CA HIS A 124 -18.16 -13.30 -13.48
C HIS A 124 -18.52 -11.94 -14.07
N GLU A 125 -18.03 -11.62 -15.28
CA GLU A 125 -18.28 -10.34 -15.95
C GLU A 125 -19.79 -10.04 -16.05
N GLY A 126 -20.17 -8.85 -15.56
CA GLY A 126 -21.54 -8.36 -15.63
C GLY A 126 -22.47 -8.88 -14.53
N GLU A 127 -21.98 -9.66 -13.57
CA GLU A 127 -22.77 -10.06 -12.40
C GLU A 127 -23.19 -8.87 -11.54
N GLU A 128 -24.43 -8.93 -11.03
CA GLU A 128 -24.97 -7.95 -10.09
C GLU A 128 -24.95 -8.51 -8.68
N LEU A 129 -23.89 -8.20 -7.95
CA LEU A 129 -23.65 -8.63 -6.58
C LEU A 129 -23.53 -7.44 -5.64
N SER A 130 -23.93 -7.65 -4.40
CA SER A 130 -23.64 -6.73 -3.31
C SER A 130 -22.23 -6.97 -2.77
N PHE A 131 -21.64 -5.93 -2.16
CA PHE A 131 -20.33 -6.08 -1.53
C PHE A 131 -20.33 -7.15 -0.43
N TYR A 132 -21.47 -7.36 0.24
CA TYR A 132 -21.64 -8.44 1.21
C TYR A 132 -21.56 -9.84 0.58
N GLU A 133 -22.15 -10.03 -0.60
CA GLU A 133 -22.07 -11.31 -1.33
C GLU A 133 -20.62 -11.62 -1.73
N ILE A 134 -19.86 -10.61 -2.13
CA ILE A 134 -18.42 -10.74 -2.44
C ILE A 134 -17.61 -11.12 -1.20
N ILE A 135 -17.88 -10.49 -0.05
CA ILE A 135 -17.26 -10.89 1.24
C ILE A 135 -17.53 -12.38 1.54
N LEU A 136 -18.74 -12.88 1.25
CA LEU A 136 -19.07 -14.28 1.48
C LEU A 136 -18.30 -15.23 0.54
N GLN A 137 -18.11 -14.85 -0.72
CA GLN A 137 -17.29 -15.62 -1.67
C GLN A 137 -15.83 -15.64 -1.26
N ALA A 138 -15.26 -14.48 -0.92
CA ALA A 138 -13.87 -14.36 -0.46
C ALA A 138 -13.59 -15.18 0.81
N ARG A 139 -14.57 -15.27 1.72
CA ARG A 139 -14.46 -16.13 2.91
C ARG A 139 -14.24 -17.60 2.58
N GLN A 140 -14.75 -18.11 1.46
CA GLN A 140 -14.51 -19.50 1.04
C GLN A 140 -13.04 -19.74 0.71
N ARG A 141 -12.30 -18.66 0.40
CA ARG A 141 -10.87 -18.63 0.11
C ARG A 141 -10.03 -18.24 1.33
N ARG A 142 -10.65 -18.09 2.51
CA ARG A 142 -10.03 -17.56 3.76
C ARG A 142 -9.56 -16.11 3.66
N GLU A 143 -10.16 -15.34 2.76
CA GLU A 143 -9.82 -13.93 2.56
C GLU A 143 -10.86 -13.01 3.23
N ILE A 144 -10.40 -11.84 3.68
CA ILE A 144 -11.25 -10.80 4.25
C ILE A 144 -11.24 -9.59 3.31
N VAL A 145 -12.29 -9.41 2.52
CA VAL A 145 -12.45 -8.23 1.66
C VAL A 145 -12.79 -7.02 2.52
N ILE A 146 -11.92 -5.99 2.47
CA ILE A 146 -12.07 -4.74 3.21
C ILE A 146 -12.46 -3.56 2.30
N GLY A 147 -12.30 -3.70 0.99
CA GLY A 147 -12.63 -2.65 0.04
C GLY A 147 -12.54 -3.08 -1.42
N TYR A 148 -12.70 -2.13 -2.32
CA TYR A 148 -12.59 -2.33 -3.77
C TYR A 148 -12.14 -1.06 -4.47
N ARG A 149 -11.61 -1.19 -5.69
CA ARG A 149 -11.40 -0.08 -6.63
C ARG A 149 -12.03 -0.47 -7.96
N LEU A 150 -12.84 0.43 -8.50
CA LEU A 150 -13.45 0.24 -9.81
C LEU A 150 -12.41 0.42 -10.91
N GLY A 151 -12.56 -0.27 -12.03
CA GLY A 151 -11.60 -0.20 -13.13
C GLY A 151 -11.39 1.20 -13.71
N ASN A 152 -12.35 2.10 -13.55
CA ASN A 152 -12.28 3.50 -13.97
C ASN A 152 -12.04 4.49 -12.81
N ALA A 153 -11.84 4.00 -11.59
CA ALA A 153 -11.62 4.83 -10.41
C ALA A 153 -10.14 4.90 -10.07
N GLU A 154 -9.67 6.11 -9.73
CA GLU A 154 -8.28 6.31 -9.30
C GLU A 154 -8.02 5.81 -7.88
N ARG A 155 -9.05 5.82 -7.01
CA ARG A 155 -8.92 5.51 -5.59
C ARG A 155 -9.76 4.31 -5.17
N ALA A 156 -9.19 3.49 -4.30
CA ALA A 156 -9.92 2.43 -3.62
C ALA A 156 -10.88 3.00 -2.56
N VAL A 157 -12.02 2.34 -2.39
CA VAL A 157 -12.99 2.59 -1.33
C VAL A 157 -12.86 1.49 -0.29
N ILE A 158 -12.37 1.85 0.89
CA ILE A 158 -12.27 0.95 2.04
C ILE A 158 -13.52 1.09 2.90
N ASN A 159 -14.07 -0.03 3.34
CA ASN A 159 -15.26 -0.12 4.20
C ASN A 159 -16.48 0.66 3.67
N HIS A 160 -16.96 0.29 2.48
CA HIS A 160 -18.16 0.91 1.90
C HIS A 160 -19.36 0.79 2.85
N PRO A 161 -20.11 1.87 3.14
CA PRO A 161 -21.20 1.85 4.12
C PRO A 161 -22.41 1.05 3.64
N ALA A 162 -22.77 1.13 2.36
CA ALA A 162 -23.92 0.42 1.80
C ALA A 162 -23.51 -0.96 1.26
N LYS A 163 -23.21 -1.91 2.17
CA LYS A 163 -22.70 -3.24 1.80
C LYS A 163 -23.72 -4.16 1.11
N ARG A 164 -25.02 -3.85 1.23
CA ARG A 164 -26.13 -4.66 0.71
C ARG A 164 -26.64 -4.19 -0.65
N GLU A 165 -26.25 -3.00 -1.09
CA GLU A 165 -26.64 -2.51 -2.41
C GLU A 165 -25.97 -3.37 -3.47
N ARG A 166 -26.79 -3.93 -4.36
CA ARG A 166 -26.29 -4.68 -5.51
C ARG A 166 -25.81 -3.71 -6.56
N ARG A 167 -24.69 -4.06 -7.17
CA ARG A 167 -24.12 -3.32 -8.28
C ARG A 167 -23.56 -4.28 -9.30
N ARG A 168 -23.47 -3.80 -10.53
CA ARG A 168 -22.77 -4.48 -11.60
C ARG A 168 -21.27 -4.31 -11.41
N TRP A 169 -20.55 -5.42 -11.43
CA TRP A 169 -19.10 -5.46 -11.37
C TRP A 169 -18.50 -5.78 -12.74
N SER A 170 -17.25 -5.38 -12.93
CA SER A 170 -16.44 -5.71 -14.10
C SER A 170 -15.17 -6.43 -13.67
N GLU A 171 -14.62 -7.29 -14.53
CA GLU A 171 -13.32 -7.94 -14.40
C GLU A 171 -12.16 -6.94 -14.22
N LYS A 172 -12.35 -5.68 -14.64
CA LYS A 172 -11.39 -4.59 -14.42
C LYS A 172 -11.39 -4.05 -13.01
N ASP A 173 -12.43 -4.35 -12.23
CA ASP A 173 -12.50 -3.99 -10.83
C ASP A 173 -11.51 -4.86 -10.04
N VAL A 174 -11.03 -4.32 -8.92
CA VAL A 174 -10.13 -5.05 -8.02
C VAL A 174 -10.63 -4.94 -6.58
N PHE A 175 -10.38 -5.98 -5.80
CA PHE A 175 -10.75 -6.06 -4.39
C PHE A 175 -9.53 -5.91 -3.51
N VAL A 176 -9.69 -5.18 -2.40
CA VAL A 176 -8.66 -5.06 -1.37
C VAL A 176 -8.99 -6.07 -0.30
N VAL A 177 -8.08 -7.01 -0.07
CA VAL A 177 -8.28 -8.15 0.84
C VAL A 177 -7.15 -8.27 1.84
N ILE A 178 -7.48 -8.82 3.00
CA ILE A 178 -6.49 -9.34 3.96
C ILE A 178 -6.50 -10.86 3.83
N THR A 179 -5.33 -11.46 3.63
CA THR A 179 -5.16 -12.91 3.48
C THR A 179 -3.82 -13.35 4.03
N GLU A 180 -3.71 -14.62 4.39
CA GLU A 180 -2.43 -15.24 4.72
C GLU A 180 -1.52 -15.26 3.48
N LYS A 181 -0.22 -15.09 3.71
CA LYS A 181 0.83 -15.28 2.70
C LYS A 181 0.83 -16.72 2.16
N GLU A 182 1.02 -16.85 0.85
CA GLU A 182 1.26 -18.15 0.17
C GLU A 182 2.67 -18.70 0.45
#